data_AF-A0A4S3ZTQ7-F1
#
_entry.id   AF-A0A4S3ZTQ7-F1
#
_cell.length_a   1.000
_cell.length_b   1.000
_cell.length_c   1.000
_cell.angle_alpha   90.00
_cell.angle_beta   90.00
_cell.angle_gamma   90.00
#
_symmetry.space_group_name_H-M   'P 1'
#
loop_
_entity.id
_entity.type
_entity.pdbx_description
1 polymer ?
#
loop_
_entity_poly.entity_id
_entity_poly.type
_entity_poly.pdbx_seq_one_letter_code
_entity_poly.pdbx_strand_id
1 'polypeptide(L)'
;MPFLTTFKRSHAKNASRIENGNVILVSSSRSFVTVAAISTLVALAPWQAFAATSCGGASWYAEHSRTASGEHMNPSKLTAAHKTLPFGTQVKVTNRKNGKTVVVRINDRGPFIKGRVLDLSKAAAANLGMVASGTGKVCYELIG
;
A
#
# COMPACT_ATOMS: atom_id res chain seq x y z
N MET A 1 88.45 2.35 25.55
CA MET A 1 87.61 1.15 25.31
C MET A 1 86.45 1.59 24.44
N PRO A 2 86.22 0.89 23.32
CA PRO A 2 86.01 1.44 21.97
C PRO A 2 84.50 1.73 21.71
N PHE A 3 84.03 2.41 20.66
CA PHE A 3 84.26 2.15 19.24
C PHE A 3 83.78 3.37 18.42
N LEU A 4 84.68 4.02 17.69
CA LEU A 4 84.36 4.84 16.53
C LEU A 4 84.06 3.92 15.34
N THR A 5 82.97 4.12 14.60
CA THR A 5 82.89 3.90 13.13
C THR A 5 81.65 4.67 12.61
N THR A 6 81.73 5.85 11.98
CA THR A 6 82.32 6.28 10.68
C THR A 6 81.34 6.13 9.50
N PHE A 7 81.29 7.21 8.69
CA PHE A 7 80.90 7.30 7.27
C PHE A 7 79.40 7.54 6.95
N LYS A 8 78.96 8.36 5.98
CA LYS A 8 79.51 9.48 5.18
C LYS A 8 78.35 10.04 4.33
N ARG A 9 78.03 11.32 4.55
CA ARG A 9 77.89 12.40 3.55
C ARG A 9 77.30 12.06 2.18
N SER A 10 76.14 12.63 1.84
CA SER A 10 75.90 13.42 0.61
C SER A 10 74.44 13.90 0.58
N HIS A 11 74.18 15.18 0.87
CA HIS A 11 73.81 16.18 -0.13
C HIS A 11 72.64 15.81 -1.07
N ALA A 12 71.45 16.28 -0.71
CA ALA A 12 70.50 16.87 -1.66
C ALA A 12 69.71 17.98 -0.96
N LYS A 13 69.51 19.06 -1.70
CA LYS A 13 69.29 20.42 -1.22
C LYS A 13 67.81 20.63 -0.86
N ASN A 14 67.55 21.12 0.34
CA ASN A 14 66.22 21.60 0.73
C ASN A 14 66.08 23.04 0.19
N ALA A 15 65.26 23.22 -0.83
CA ALA A 15 64.92 24.52 -1.39
C ALA A 15 63.44 24.81 -1.12
N SER A 16 63.17 25.49 -0.02
CA SER A 16 61.88 26.11 0.28
C SER A 16 61.75 27.38 -0.54
N ARG A 17 60.87 27.36 -1.56
CA ARG A 17 60.46 28.58 -2.28
C ARG A 17 59.46 29.35 -1.43
N ILE A 18 59.85 30.56 -1.06
CA ILE A 18 59.08 31.55 -0.31
C ILE A 18 58.25 32.34 -1.34
N GLU A 19 56.93 32.17 -1.34
CA GLU A 19 56.00 33.19 -1.85
C GLU A 19 55.34 33.83 -0.62
N ASN A 20 55.89 34.97 -0.22
CA ASN A 20 55.31 36.00 0.65
C ASN A 20 54.57 35.52 1.92
N GLY A 21 55.36 35.09 2.91
CA GLY A 21 55.22 35.61 4.28
C GLY A 21 53.92 35.34 5.05
N ASN A 22 53.56 34.06 5.27
CA ASN A 22 53.31 33.53 6.62
C ASN A 22 53.20 32.00 6.56
N VAL A 23 54.20 31.29 7.08
CA VAL A 23 54.14 29.84 7.29
C VAL A 23 53.91 29.61 8.78
N ILE A 24 52.72 29.14 9.15
CA ILE A 24 52.49 28.55 10.47
C ILE A 24 52.48 27.03 10.34
N LEU A 25 53.16 26.44 11.31
CA LEU A 25 53.71 25.10 11.44
C LEU A 25 52.70 23.95 11.25
N VAL A 26 53.23 22.85 10.72
CA VAL A 26 52.67 21.50 10.75
C VAL A 26 52.28 21.13 12.19
N SER A 27 51.01 20.78 12.41
CA SER A 27 50.61 19.96 13.55
C SER A 27 50.15 18.60 13.06
N SER A 28 50.93 17.61 13.46
CA SER A 28 50.61 16.21 13.42
C SER A 28 49.25 15.91 14.05
N SER A 29 48.57 14.95 13.44
CA SER A 29 47.84 13.86 14.10
C SER A 29 46.33 13.81 13.89
N ARG A 30 45.91 12.57 13.62
CA ARG A 30 44.58 11.96 13.76
C ARG A 30 43.73 11.97 12.49
N SER A 31 43.95 10.91 11.70
CA SER A 31 42.89 10.15 11.02
C SER A 31 41.59 10.23 11.78
N PHE A 32 40.47 10.55 11.15
CA PHE A 32 39.06 10.36 11.54
C PHE A 32 38.26 11.35 10.66
N VAL A 33 37.28 11.04 9.82
CA VAL A 33 36.52 9.84 9.47
C VAL A 33 36.09 10.14 8.03
N THR A 34 36.29 9.23 7.07
CA THR A 34 35.56 9.30 5.81
C THR A 34 34.09 9.05 6.13
N VAL A 35 33.29 10.10 6.26
CA VAL A 35 31.84 9.96 6.30
C VAL A 35 31.44 9.54 4.88
N ALA A 36 31.37 8.23 4.67
CA ALA A 36 30.67 7.68 3.52
C ALA A 36 29.23 8.21 3.63
N ALA A 37 28.89 9.17 2.77
CA ALA A 37 27.51 9.60 2.59
C ALA A 37 26.74 8.40 2.04
N ILE A 38 26.13 7.63 2.93
CA ILE A 38 25.14 6.63 2.56
C ILE A 38 23.91 7.43 2.13
N SER A 39 23.84 7.79 0.85
CA SER A 39 22.63 8.28 0.22
C SER A 39 21.59 7.16 0.24
N THR A 40 20.81 7.08 1.31
CA THR A 40 19.61 6.26 1.38
C THR A 40 18.55 6.88 0.47
N LEU A 41 18.57 6.49 -0.81
CA LEU A 41 17.44 6.66 -1.71
C LEU A 41 16.32 5.72 -1.23
N VAL A 42 15.53 6.18 -0.26
CA VAL A 42 14.27 5.53 0.10
C VAL A 42 13.32 5.76 -1.07
N ALA A 43 13.21 4.78 -1.96
CA ALA A 43 12.23 4.79 -3.03
C ALA A 43 10.83 4.81 -2.40
N LEU A 44 10.11 5.92 -2.59
CA LEU A 44 8.68 6.04 -2.31
C LEU A 44 7.90 5.18 -3.30
N ALA A 45 7.98 3.86 -3.16
CA ALA A 45 7.01 2.99 -3.83
C ALA A 45 5.64 3.25 -3.18
N PRO A 46 4.59 3.60 -3.94
CA PRO A 46 3.26 3.68 -3.38
C PRO A 46 2.90 2.29 -2.85
N TRP A 47 2.58 2.18 -1.56
CA TRP A 47 1.88 1.00 -1.06
C TRP A 47 0.55 0.94 -1.77
N GLN A 48 0.48 0.15 -2.84
CA GLN A 48 -0.79 -0.23 -3.43
C GLN A 48 -1.49 -1.10 -2.38
N ALA A 49 -2.45 -0.50 -1.68
CA ALA A 49 -3.36 -1.26 -0.83
C ALA A 49 -4.08 -2.26 -1.74
N PHE A 50 -3.72 -3.54 -1.61
CA PHE A 50 -4.43 -4.60 -2.31
C PHE A 50 -5.90 -4.51 -1.89
N ALA A 51 -6.78 -4.22 -2.85
CA ALA A 51 -8.21 -4.23 -2.58
C ALA A 51 -8.57 -5.63 -2.07
N ALA A 52 -9.02 -5.73 -0.83
CA ALA A 52 -9.38 -7.00 -0.22
C ALA A 52 -10.50 -7.64 -1.05
N THR A 53 -10.17 -8.70 -1.77
CA THR A 53 -11.11 -9.44 -2.61
C THR A 53 -11.70 -10.60 -1.81
N SER A 54 -13.02 -10.71 -1.79
CA SER A 54 -13.72 -11.78 -1.11
C SER A 54 -14.79 -12.38 -2.01
N CYS A 55 -14.88 -13.71 -2.01
CA CYS A 55 -15.76 -14.45 -2.90
C CYS A 55 -16.71 -15.35 -2.11
N GLY A 56 -17.92 -15.54 -2.64
CA GLY A 56 -18.90 -16.44 -2.05
C GLY A 56 -20.22 -16.45 -2.81
N GLY A 57 -21.24 -17.01 -2.19
CA GLY A 57 -22.61 -16.90 -2.68
C GLY A 57 -23.16 -15.50 -2.52
N ALA A 58 -24.00 -15.09 -3.45
CA ALA A 58 -24.85 -13.92 -3.30
C ALA A 58 -26.29 -14.30 -3.61
N SER A 59 -27.22 -13.57 -3.01
CA SER A 59 -28.62 -13.56 -3.41
C SER A 59 -29.08 -12.14 -3.67
N TRP A 60 -30.36 -11.98 -3.99
CA TRP A 60 -30.99 -10.67 -4.01
C TRP A 60 -32.32 -10.72 -3.28
N TYR A 61 -32.73 -9.58 -2.75
CA TYR A 61 -33.95 -9.47 -1.97
C TYR A 61 -34.99 -8.59 -2.65
N ALA A 62 -36.25 -9.01 -2.53
CA ALA A 62 -37.41 -8.20 -2.89
C ALA A 62 -37.73 -7.23 -1.73
N GLU A 63 -38.41 -6.12 -2.04
CA GLU A 63 -38.86 -5.05 -1.13
C GLU A 63 -38.88 -5.42 0.36
N HIS A 64 -38.20 -4.62 1.19
CA HIS A 64 -38.29 -4.66 2.66
C HIS A 64 -38.71 -3.28 3.17
N SER A 65 -39.07 -3.15 4.44
CA SER A 65 -39.48 -1.87 5.03
C SER A 65 -38.29 -0.96 5.34
N ARG A 66 -37.44 -1.34 6.30
CA ARG A 66 -36.24 -0.59 6.71
C ARG A 66 -35.00 -1.48 6.69
N THR A 67 -33.90 -0.89 6.24
CA THR A 67 -32.56 -1.50 6.29
C THR A 67 -31.90 -1.25 7.65
N ALA A 68 -30.86 -2.01 7.98
CA ALA A 68 -30.10 -1.83 9.21
C ALA A 68 -29.34 -0.48 9.28
N SER A 69 -29.17 0.23 8.17
CA SER A 69 -28.67 1.62 8.19
C SER A 69 -29.71 2.65 8.63
N GLY A 70 -30.98 2.25 8.75
CA GLY A 70 -32.10 3.15 9.03
C GLY A 70 -32.74 3.76 7.76
N GLU A 71 -32.12 3.58 6.59
CA GLU A 71 -32.69 3.99 5.31
C GLU A 71 -33.89 3.09 4.93
N HIS A 72 -34.91 3.68 4.28
CA HIS A 72 -35.95 2.91 3.60
C HIS A 72 -35.33 2.09 2.47
N MET A 73 -35.76 0.84 2.37
CA MET A 73 -35.35 -0.03 1.28
C MET A 73 -35.79 0.59 -0.05
N ASN A 74 -34.95 0.49 -1.07
CA ASN A 74 -35.32 0.86 -2.42
C ASN A 74 -34.72 -0.17 -3.39
N PRO A 75 -35.54 -1.05 -3.98
CA PRO A 75 -35.05 -2.11 -4.86
C PRO A 75 -34.42 -1.60 -6.16
N SER A 76 -34.67 -0.34 -6.52
CA SER A 76 -34.12 0.34 -7.71
C SER A 76 -32.74 0.95 -7.47
N LYS A 77 -32.28 1.08 -6.21
CA LYS A 77 -30.93 1.59 -5.90
C LYS A 77 -29.90 0.49 -5.98
N LEU A 78 -28.64 0.85 -6.26
CA LEU A 78 -27.50 -0.07 -6.27
C LEU A 78 -26.93 -0.23 -4.85
N THR A 79 -27.62 -1.03 -4.04
CA THR A 79 -27.21 -1.31 -2.65
C THR A 79 -27.09 -2.81 -2.37
N ALA A 80 -26.43 -3.13 -1.25
CA ALA A 80 -26.26 -4.49 -0.75
C ALA A 80 -26.21 -4.57 0.78
N ALA A 81 -26.54 -5.73 1.32
CA ALA A 81 -26.32 -6.12 2.70
C ALA A 81 -24.96 -6.83 2.84
N HIS A 82 -24.21 -6.48 3.89
CA HIS A 82 -22.97 -7.17 4.25
C HIS A 82 -22.84 -7.33 5.78
N LYS A 83 -22.17 -8.41 6.22
CA LYS A 83 -22.08 -8.81 7.64
C LYS A 83 -21.38 -7.76 8.50
N THR A 84 -20.23 -7.28 8.04
CA THR A 84 -19.30 -6.49 8.87
C THR A 84 -18.84 -5.19 8.25
N LEU A 85 -18.79 -5.08 6.91
CA LEU A 85 -18.45 -3.82 6.24
C LEU A 85 -19.26 -2.63 6.78
N PRO A 86 -18.61 -1.47 7.04
CA PRO A 86 -19.29 -0.26 7.42
C PRO A 86 -20.41 0.12 6.45
N PHE A 87 -21.45 0.79 6.95
CA PHE A 87 -22.44 1.38 6.06
C PHE A 87 -21.78 2.51 5.26
N GLY A 88 -22.19 2.66 3.99
CA GLY A 88 -21.60 3.62 3.07
C GLY A 88 -20.41 3.08 2.28
N THR A 89 -19.78 1.97 2.70
CA THR A 89 -18.71 1.32 1.94
C THR A 89 -19.18 0.97 0.53
N GLN A 90 -18.37 1.30 -0.47
CA GLN A 90 -18.62 0.92 -1.85
C GLN A 90 -17.80 -0.33 -2.21
N VAL A 91 -18.44 -1.25 -2.91
CA VAL A 91 -17.78 -2.46 -3.39
C VAL A 91 -18.10 -2.71 -4.86
N LYS A 92 -17.08 -3.09 -5.65
CA LYS A 92 -17.28 -3.61 -7.00
C LYS A 92 -17.59 -5.09 -6.89
N VAL A 93 -18.76 -5.50 -7.33
CA VAL A 93 -19.21 -6.89 -7.32
C VAL A 93 -19.08 -7.46 -8.73
N THR A 94 -18.53 -8.65 -8.85
CA THR A 94 -18.35 -9.38 -10.11
C THR A 94 -19.10 -10.71 -10.04
N ASN A 95 -20.00 -10.97 -10.98
CA ASN A 95 -20.64 -12.27 -11.12
C ASN A 95 -19.71 -13.24 -11.84
N ARG A 96 -19.31 -14.32 -11.16
CA ARG A 96 -18.35 -15.29 -11.70
C ARG A 96 -18.86 -16.11 -12.87
N LYS A 97 -20.18 -16.19 -13.06
CA LYS A 97 -20.77 -16.98 -14.16
C LYS A 97 -20.64 -16.26 -15.51
N ASN A 98 -20.75 -14.94 -15.54
CA ASN A 98 -20.87 -14.16 -16.77
C ASN A 98 -19.89 -12.97 -16.86
N GLY A 99 -19.07 -12.74 -15.83
CA GLY A 99 -18.09 -11.65 -15.79
C GLY A 99 -18.67 -10.25 -15.61
N LYS A 100 -20.00 -10.09 -15.51
CA LYS A 100 -20.63 -8.78 -15.32
C LYS A 100 -20.26 -8.19 -13.96
N THR A 101 -20.12 -6.87 -13.92
CA THR A 101 -19.78 -6.14 -12.71
C THR A 101 -20.77 -5.03 -12.39
N VAL A 102 -20.87 -4.67 -11.11
CA VAL A 102 -21.66 -3.52 -10.64
C VAL A 102 -21.04 -2.97 -9.35
N VAL A 103 -21.06 -1.65 -9.19
CA VAL A 103 -20.68 -1.02 -7.91
C VAL A 103 -21.93 -0.86 -7.05
N VAL A 104 -21.84 -1.28 -5.79
CA VAL A 104 -22.94 -1.15 -4.83
C VAL A 104 -22.44 -0.51 -3.53
N ARG A 105 -23.34 0.19 -2.85
CA ARG A 105 -23.12 0.72 -1.51
C ARG A 105 -23.69 -0.22 -0.46
N ILE A 106 -22.95 -0.47 0.61
CA ILE A 106 -23.44 -1.23 1.76
C ILE A 106 -24.38 -0.36 2.58
N ASN A 107 -25.63 -0.79 2.76
CA ASN A 107 -26.62 -0.08 3.58
C ASN A 107 -27.44 -1.01 4.48
N ASP A 108 -27.11 -2.30 4.52
CA ASP A 108 -27.85 -3.27 5.32
C ASP A 108 -26.94 -4.38 5.90
N ARG A 109 -27.50 -5.21 6.78
CA ARG A 109 -26.80 -6.29 7.48
C ARG A 109 -27.28 -7.67 7.04
N GLY A 110 -26.37 -8.64 7.15
CA GLY A 110 -26.53 -9.98 6.58
C GLY A 110 -25.56 -10.19 5.42
N PRO A 111 -25.67 -11.27 4.64
CA PRO A 111 -26.56 -12.42 4.83
C PRO A 111 -26.15 -13.27 6.03
N PHE A 112 -27.11 -13.68 6.87
CA PHE A 112 -26.84 -14.56 8.03
C PHE A 112 -26.85 -16.06 7.68
N ILE A 113 -26.78 -16.40 6.39
CA ILE A 113 -26.68 -17.78 5.91
C ILE A 113 -25.21 -18.08 5.57
N LYS A 114 -24.76 -19.28 5.97
CA LYS A 114 -23.39 -19.75 5.68
C LYS A 114 -23.15 -19.80 4.17
N GLY A 115 -21.93 -19.43 3.76
CA GLY A 115 -21.51 -19.45 2.36
C GLY A 115 -22.02 -18.29 1.49
N ARG A 116 -22.87 -17.38 2.00
CA ARG A 116 -23.21 -16.12 1.33
C ARG A 116 -22.39 -14.96 1.89
N VAL A 117 -21.97 -14.07 0.99
CA VAL A 117 -21.16 -12.89 1.28
C VAL A 117 -21.92 -11.58 1.08
N LEU A 118 -22.90 -11.55 0.17
CA LEU A 118 -23.70 -10.36 -0.12
C LEU A 118 -25.16 -10.74 -0.39
N ASP A 119 -26.09 -9.89 0.05
CA ASP A 119 -27.47 -9.88 -0.44
C ASP A 119 -27.70 -8.55 -1.17
N LEU A 120 -28.00 -8.63 -2.46
CA LEU A 120 -28.05 -7.50 -3.37
C LEU A 120 -29.47 -6.95 -3.52
N SER A 121 -29.58 -5.66 -3.77
CA SER A 121 -30.81 -5.06 -4.32
C SER A 121 -31.20 -5.69 -5.67
N LYS A 122 -32.49 -5.62 -6.02
CA LYS A 122 -33.01 -6.12 -7.30
C LYS A 122 -32.32 -5.45 -8.50
N ALA A 123 -32.07 -4.14 -8.44
CA ALA A 123 -31.35 -3.41 -9.49
C ALA A 123 -29.91 -3.90 -9.66
N ALA A 124 -29.16 -4.12 -8.56
CA ALA A 124 -27.80 -4.66 -8.65
C ALA A 124 -27.80 -6.09 -9.23
N ALA A 125 -28.74 -6.93 -8.81
CA ALA A 125 -28.91 -8.27 -9.34
C ALA A 125 -29.24 -8.29 -10.83
N ALA A 126 -30.03 -7.32 -11.31
CA ALA A 126 -30.36 -7.15 -12.72
C ALA A 126 -29.10 -6.81 -13.53
N ASN A 127 -28.29 -5.86 -13.06
CA ASN A 127 -27.01 -5.51 -13.69
C ASN A 127 -26.05 -6.71 -13.75
N LEU A 128 -26.00 -7.53 -12.70
CA LEU A 128 -25.20 -8.76 -12.67
C LEU A 128 -25.80 -9.92 -13.46
N GLY A 129 -27.02 -9.80 -13.99
CA GLY A 129 -27.71 -10.86 -14.72
C GLY A 129 -28.01 -12.09 -13.86
N MET A 130 -28.38 -11.89 -12.59
CA MET A 130 -28.67 -12.97 -11.64
C MET A 130 -30.10 -12.95 -11.07
N VAL A 131 -30.99 -12.12 -11.62
CA VAL A 131 -32.40 -12.05 -11.17
C VAL A 131 -33.10 -13.39 -11.35
N ALA A 132 -33.03 -13.96 -12.55
CA ALA A 132 -33.70 -15.21 -12.90
C ALA A 132 -33.17 -16.42 -12.10
N SER A 133 -31.88 -16.45 -11.75
CA SER A 133 -31.30 -17.53 -10.96
C SER A 133 -31.55 -17.38 -9.45
N GLY A 134 -31.97 -16.19 -8.98
CA GLY A 134 -32.16 -15.88 -7.55
C GLY A 134 -30.85 -15.72 -6.77
N THR A 135 -29.88 -16.59 -7.05
CA THR A 135 -28.57 -16.63 -6.41
C THR A 135 -27.45 -16.73 -7.46
N GLY A 136 -26.21 -16.48 -7.02
CA GLY A 136 -25.04 -16.58 -7.87
C GLY A 136 -23.75 -16.66 -7.06
N LYS A 137 -22.64 -17.01 -7.72
CA LYS A 137 -21.30 -16.89 -7.13
C LYS A 137 -20.71 -15.55 -7.55
N VAL A 138 -20.30 -14.76 -6.57
CA VAL A 138 -19.71 -13.44 -6.81
C VAL A 138 -18.37 -13.31 -6.11
N CYS A 139 -17.55 -12.40 -6.60
CA CYS A 139 -16.44 -11.83 -5.87
C CYS A 139 -16.67 -10.33 -5.73
N TYR A 140 -16.30 -9.73 -4.62
CA TYR A 140 -16.34 -8.29 -4.44
C TYR A 140 -14.99 -7.75 -3.96
N GLU A 141 -14.73 -6.50 -4.29
CA GLU A 141 -13.55 -5.75 -3.85
C GLU A 141 -13.99 -4.38 -3.32
N LEU A 142 -13.28 -3.88 -2.30
CA LEU A 142 -13.50 -2.54 -1.77
C LEU A 142 -13.07 -1.50 -2.81
N ILE A 143 -13.93 -0.51 -3.03
CA ILE A 143 -13.60 0.71 -3.78
C ILE A 143 -13.36 1.78 -2.72
N GLY A 144 -12.16 2.37 -2.74
CA GLY A 144 -11.61 3.25 -1.69
C GLY A 144 -12.56 4.31 -1.18
#